data_AF-I0YIA3-F1
#
_entry.id   AF-I0YIA3-F1
#
_cell.length_a   1.000
_cell.length_b   1.000
_cell.length_c   1.000
_cell.angle_alpha   90.00
_cell.angle_beta   90.00
_cell.angle_gamma   90.00
#
_symmetry.space_group_name_H-M   'P 1'
#
loop_
_entity.id
_entity.type
_entity.pdbx_description
1 polymer ?
#
loop_
_entity_poly.entity_id
_entity_poly.type
_entity_poly.pdbx_seq_one_letter_code
_entity_poly.pdbx_strand_id
1 'polypeptide(L)'
;DAMKFNGPAPEVINCRLAMIGFLYAASNEGSSGKLVLDQIQESPWFPLALSAIFIWASLVPITKGAKRESFGWFTPKAELTNGRTACLAFAVLLLLEHKSGVAFF
;
A
#
# COMPACT_ATOMS: atom_id res chain seq x y z
N ASP A 1 -12.40 -2.62 -20.37
CA ASP A 1 -11.20 -1.75 -20.32
C ASP A 1 -10.68 -1.33 -18.95
N ALA A 2 -11.47 -1.36 -17.86
CA ALA A 2 -11.00 -0.92 -16.53
C ALA A 2 -9.85 -1.76 -15.91
N MET A 3 -9.71 -3.03 -16.29
CA MET A 3 -8.70 -3.98 -15.77
C MET A 3 -7.50 -4.17 -16.70
N LYS A 4 -7.37 -3.39 -17.78
CA LYS A 4 -6.14 -3.39 -18.59
C LYS A 4 -4.99 -2.81 -17.75
N PHE A 5 -3.77 -3.27 -17.98
CA PHE A 5 -2.57 -2.77 -17.30
C PHE A 5 -2.35 -1.25 -17.42
N ASN A 6 -3.02 -0.60 -18.38
CA ASN A 6 -3.02 0.86 -18.58
C ASN A 6 -4.32 1.54 -18.07
N GLY A 7 -5.14 0.82 -17.32
CA GLY A 7 -6.36 1.33 -16.73
C GLY A 7 -6.07 2.13 -15.45
N PRO A 8 -6.94 3.07 -15.09
CA PRO A 8 -6.80 3.82 -13.84
C PRO A 8 -6.95 2.96 -12.57
N ALA A 9 -7.38 1.69 -12.70
CA ALA A 9 -7.61 0.76 -11.60
C ALA A 9 -6.33 0.18 -10.99
N PRO A 10 -5.40 -0.45 -11.75
CA PRO A 10 -4.18 -1.02 -11.19
C PRO A 10 -3.32 0.02 -10.47
N GLU A 11 -3.21 1.23 -11.00
CA GLU A 11 -2.41 2.29 -10.37
C GLU A 11 -2.97 2.68 -8.99
N VAL A 12 -4.29 2.81 -8.86
CA VAL A 12 -4.91 3.18 -7.57
C VAL A 12 -4.86 2.03 -6.57
N ILE A 13 -5.05 0.78 -7.00
CA ILE A 13 -4.93 -0.39 -6.11
C ILE A 13 -3.51 -0.48 -5.57
N ASN A 14 -2.49 -0.39 -6.42
CA ASN A 14 -1.09 -0.46 -5.99
C ASN A 14 -0.73 0.71 -5.07
N CYS A 15 -1.18 1.93 -5.38
CA CYS A 15 -0.98 3.10 -4.53
C CYS A 15 -1.58 2.91 -3.12
N ARG A 16 -2.81 2.42 -3.02
CA ARG A 16 -3.47 2.16 -1.73
C ARG A 16 -2.79 1.04 -0.95
N LEU A 17 -2.38 -0.03 -1.64
CA LEU A 17 -1.60 -1.11 -1.05
C LEU A 17 -0.26 -0.61 -0.50
N ALA A 18 0.43 0.25 -1.23
CA ALA A 18 1.69 0.84 -0.75
C ALA A 18 1.49 1.74 0.48
N MET A 19 0.40 2.53 0.54
CA MET A 19 0.08 3.32 1.74
C MET A 19 -0.14 2.43 2.97
N ILE A 20 -0.88 1.33 2.81
CA ILE A 20 -1.18 0.41 3.91
C ILE A 20 0.06 -0.40 4.28
N GLY A 21 0.87 -0.83 3.29
CA GLY A 21 2.14 -1.52 3.51
C GLY A 21 3.12 -0.65 4.29
N PHE A 22 3.22 0.64 3.96
CA PHE A 22 4.04 1.60 4.69
C PHE A 22 3.53 1.80 6.13
N LEU A 23 2.22 1.96 6.33
CA LEU A 23 1.63 2.10 7.66
C LEU A 23 1.83 0.83 8.51
N TYR A 24 1.67 -0.34 7.90
CA TYR A 24 1.91 -1.62 8.55
C TYR A 24 3.39 -1.77 8.95
N ALA A 25 4.32 -1.44 8.05
CA ALA A 25 5.74 -1.40 8.33
C ALA A 25 6.04 -0.51 9.56
N ALA A 26 5.59 0.75 9.54
CA ALA A 26 5.81 1.67 10.65
C ALA A 26 5.19 1.18 11.98
N SER A 27 3.98 0.61 11.93
CA SER A 27 3.31 0.08 13.13
C SER A 27 4.03 -1.12 13.73
N ASN A 28 4.49 -2.04 12.88
CA ASN A 28 5.11 -3.28 13.31
C ASN A 28 6.57 -3.07 13.74
N GLU A 29 7.32 -2.20 13.05
CA GLU A 29 8.65 -1.79 13.50
C GLU A 29 8.57 -1.04 14.82
N GLY A 30 7.66 -0.06 14.96
CA GLY A 30 7.52 0.71 16.20
C GLY A 30 7.04 -0.12 17.41
N SER A 31 6.35 -1.25 17.19
CA SER A 31 5.86 -2.10 18.28
C SER A 31 6.79 -3.26 18.62
N SER A 32 7.41 -3.88 17.62
CA SER A 32 8.20 -5.11 17.80
C SER A 32 9.70 -4.90 17.62
N GLY A 33 10.16 -3.79 17.04
CA GLY A 33 11.57 -3.52 16.73
C GLY A 33 12.21 -4.51 15.75
N LYS A 34 11.40 -5.36 15.11
CA LYS A 34 11.83 -6.37 14.13
C LYS A 34 11.61 -5.86 12.72
N LEU A 35 12.51 -6.23 11.82
CA LEU A 35 12.42 -5.93 10.39
C LEU A 35 11.08 -6.39 9.81
N VAL A 36 10.52 -5.62 8.88
CA VAL A 36 9.25 -5.95 8.23
C VAL A 36 9.37 -7.29 7.47
N LEU A 37 10.53 -7.53 6.87
CA LEU A 37 10.83 -8.78 6.15
C LEU A 37 10.80 -10.02 7.05
N ASP A 38 11.36 -9.94 8.26
CA ASP A 38 11.33 -11.05 9.22
C ASP A 38 9.90 -11.35 9.68
N GLN A 39 9.09 -10.31 9.89
CA GLN A 39 7.70 -10.47 10.30
C GLN A 39 6.82 -11.07 9.20
N ILE A 40 7.12 -10.74 7.93
CA ILE A 40 6.47 -11.38 6.78
C ILE A 40 6.86 -12.86 6.68
N GLN A 41 8.09 -13.24 7.04
CA GLN A 41 8.51 -14.63 7.06
C GLN A 41 7.91 -15.42 8.23
N GLU A 42 7.84 -14.82 9.42
CA GLU A 42 7.24 -15.46 10.61
C GLU A 42 5.70 -15.54 10.53
N SER A 43 5.04 -14.56 9.93
CA SER A 43 3.57 -14.48 9.85
C SER A 43 3.10 -13.89 8.53
N PRO A 44 3.23 -14.63 7.40
CA PRO A 44 2.86 -14.14 6.08
C PRO A 44 1.34 -13.97 5.91
N TRP A 45 0.55 -14.71 6.69
CA TRP A 45 -0.90 -14.79 6.50
C TRP A 45 -1.61 -13.45 6.75
N PHE A 46 -1.14 -12.65 7.71
CA PHE A 46 -1.78 -11.39 8.10
C PHE A 46 -1.59 -10.27 7.05
N PRO A 47 -0.37 -9.93 6.60
CA PRO A 47 -0.19 -8.94 5.54
C PRO A 47 -0.82 -9.40 4.21
N LEU A 48 -0.81 -10.71 3.91
CA LEU A 48 -1.50 -11.25 2.73
C LEU A 48 -3.02 -11.09 2.84
N ALA A 49 -3.63 -11.42 3.97
CA ALA A 49 -5.07 -11.25 4.18
C ALA A 49 -5.49 -9.77 4.09
N LEU A 50 -4.72 -8.86 4.69
CA LEU A 50 -4.95 -7.42 4.58
C LEU A 50 -4.90 -6.97 3.12
N SER A 51 -3.84 -7.33 2.39
CA SER A 51 -3.70 -6.94 0.99
C SER A 51 -4.85 -7.48 0.13
N ALA A 52 -5.26 -8.74 0.34
CA ALA A 52 -6.38 -9.36 -0.37
C ALA A 52 -7.70 -8.63 -0.12
N ILE A 53 -8.02 -8.30 1.14
CA ILE A 53 -9.24 -7.56 1.50
C ILE A 53 -9.27 -6.20 0.84
N PHE A 54 -8.14 -5.46 0.83
CA PHE A 54 -8.07 -4.14 0.22
C PHE A 54 -8.10 -4.15 -1.31
N ILE A 55 -7.52 -5.19 -1.93
CA ILE A 55 -7.68 -5.44 -3.37
C ILE A 55 -9.16 -5.65 -3.68
N TRP A 56 -9.84 -6.53 -2.94
CA TRP A 56 -11.27 -6.80 -3.12
C TRP A 56 -12.13 -5.56 -2.89
N ALA A 57 -11.89 -4.84 -1.80
CA ALA A 57 -12.60 -3.61 -1.45
C ALA A 57 -12.39 -2.51 -2.49
N SER A 58 -11.22 -2.45 -3.13
CA SER A 58 -10.95 -1.51 -4.23
C SER A 58 -11.56 -1.97 -5.55
N LEU A 59 -11.69 -3.28 -5.78
CA LEU A 59 -12.29 -3.84 -7.00
C LEU A 59 -13.79 -3.54 -7.11
N VAL A 60 -14.52 -3.56 -6.00
CA VAL A 60 -15.99 -3.31 -5.96
C VAL A 60 -16.38 -1.94 -6.54
N PRO A 61 -15.82 -0.79 -6.09
CA PRO A 61 -16.16 0.51 -6.65
C PRO A 61 -15.64 0.70 -8.09
N ILE A 62 -14.53 0.05 -8.44
CA ILE A 62 -13.94 0.10 -9.79
C ILE A 62 -14.82 -0.63 -10.80
N THR A 63 -15.32 -1.82 -10.46
CA THR A 63 -16.22 -2.60 -11.32
C THR A 63 -17.61 -1.95 -11.45
N LYS A 64 -18.06 -1.23 -10.41
CA LYS A 64 -19.27 -0.41 -10.44
C LYS A 64 -19.13 0.92 -11.19
N GLY A 65 -17.94 1.24 -11.71
CA GLY A 65 -17.72 2.46 -12.50
C GLY A 65 -17.92 3.75 -11.69
N ALA A 66 -17.68 3.72 -10.37
CA ALA A 66 -17.85 4.88 -9.52
C ALA A 66 -17.00 6.06 -10.03
N LYS A 67 -17.64 7.22 -10.22
CA LYS A 67 -16.94 8.44 -10.60
C LYS A 67 -16.00 8.85 -9.47
N ARG A 68 -14.77 9.21 -9.82
CA ARG A 68 -13.78 9.77 -8.89
C ARG A 68 -14.15 11.21 -8.58
N GLU A 69 -15.11 11.40 -7.68
CA GLU A 69 -15.52 12.71 -7.21
C GLU A 69 -14.62 13.13 -6.04
N SER A 70 -14.27 14.42 -5.97
CA SER A 70 -13.54 14.94 -4.81
C SER A 70 -14.48 14.98 -3.62
N PHE A 71 -14.11 14.32 -2.54
CA PHE A 71 -14.87 14.34 -1.30
C PHE A 71 -14.25 15.38 -0.35
N GLY A 72 -14.75 16.61 -0.36
CA GLY A 72 -14.21 17.70 0.45
C GLY A 72 -12.73 17.96 0.16
N TRP A 73 -11.86 17.81 1.17
CA TRP A 73 -10.41 17.94 1.01
C TRP A 73 -9.74 16.73 0.33
N PHE A 74 -10.43 15.60 0.18
CA PHE A 74 -9.91 14.41 -0.48
C PHE A 74 -10.17 14.48 -1.99
N THR A 75 -9.16 14.96 -2.72
CA THR A 75 -9.19 15.01 -4.19
C THR A 75 -8.52 13.76 -4.77
N PRO A 76 -9.07 13.12 -5.82
CA PRO A 76 -8.45 11.95 -6.46
C PRO A 76 -7.04 12.20 -7.01
N LYS A 77 -6.71 13.45 -7.38
CA LYS A 77 -5.34 13.85 -7.73
C LYS A 77 -4.38 13.74 -6.52
N ALA A 78 -4.82 14.17 -5.34
CA ALA A 78 -4.03 14.08 -4.12
C ALA A 78 -3.82 12.62 -3.68
N GLU A 79 -4.83 11.76 -3.86
CA GLU A 79 -4.71 10.32 -3.61
C GLU A 79 -3.60 9.69 -4.49
N LEU A 80 -3.57 10.02 -5.79
CA LEU A 80 -2.56 9.52 -6.71
C LEU A 80 -1.15 10.04 -6.39
N THR A 81 -1.00 11.34 -6.08
CA THR A 81 0.31 11.89 -5.73
C THR A 81 0.84 11.29 -4.44
N ASN A 82 -0.01 11.15 -3.42
CA ASN A 82 0.38 10.53 -2.16
C ASN A 82 0.68 9.03 -2.35
N GLY A 83 -0.08 8.37 -3.22
CA GLY A 83 0.11 6.96 -3.54
C GLY A 83 1.46 6.67 -4.19
N ARG A 84 1.85 7.48 -5.16
CA ARG A 84 3.17 7.37 -5.80
C ARG A 84 4.31 7.62 -4.82
N THR A 85 4.17 8.63 -3.95
CA THR A 85 5.14 8.89 -2.89
C THR A 85 5.21 7.74 -1.90
N ALA A 86 4.07 7.14 -1.53
CA ALA A 86 4.04 5.96 -0.66
C ALA A 86 4.70 4.73 -1.30
N CYS A 87 4.50 4.50 -2.59
CA CYS A 87 5.22 3.43 -3.32
C CYS A 87 6.74 3.63 -3.25
N LEU A 88 7.22 4.85 -3.46
CA LEU A 88 8.65 5.16 -3.38
C LEU A 88 9.17 5.03 -1.94
N ALA A 89 8.44 5.56 -0.96
CA ALA A 89 8.81 5.48 0.45
C ALA A 89 8.89 4.03 0.94
N PHE A 90 7.92 3.20 0.56
CA PHE A 90 7.91 1.78 0.90
C PHE A 90 9.07 1.03 0.22
N ALA A 91 9.36 1.31 -1.06
CA ALA A 91 10.50 0.71 -1.74
C ALA A 91 11.84 1.11 -1.10
N VAL A 92 11.99 2.38 -0.71
CA VAL A 92 13.19 2.89 -0.04
C VAL A 92 13.35 2.25 1.34
N LEU A 93 12.28 2.13 2.12
CA LEU A 93 12.32 1.42 3.41
C LEU A 93 12.84 -0.01 3.27
N LEU A 94 12.27 -0.78 2.35
CA LEU A 94 12.71 -2.16 2.12
C LEU A 94 14.19 -2.25 1.70
N LEU A 95 14.66 -1.30 0.89
CA LEU A 95 16.08 -1.22 0.50
C LEU A 95 16.98 -0.87 1.70
N LEU A 96 16.55 0.04 2.56
CA LEU A 96 17.28 0.46 3.75
C LEU A 96 17.34 -0.65 4.80
N GLU A 97 16.23 -1.36 5.04
CA GLU A 97 16.15 -2.55 5.89
C GLU A 97 17.10 -3.64 5.37
N HIS A 98 17.09 -3.91 4.05
CA HIS A 98 17.95 -4.93 3.46
C HIS A 98 19.45 -4.59 3.55
N LYS A 99 19.82 -3.30 3.48
CA LYS A 99 21.21 -2.86 3.55
C LYS A 99 21.73 -2.67 4.97
N SER A 100 20.89 -2.16 5.87
CA SER A 100 21.31 -1.75 7.21
C SER A 100 21.03 -2.83 8.25
N GLY A 101 20.09 -3.76 7.98
CA GLY A 101 19.74 -4.85 8.89
C GLY A 101 19.12 -4.38 10.22
N VAL A 102 18.68 -3.12 10.29
CA VAL A 102 18.06 -2.51 11.47
C VAL A 102 16.72 -1.92 11.08
N ALA A 103 15.75 -1.98 12.00
CA ALA A 103 14.46 -1.32 11.84
C ALA A 103 14.68 0.20 11.78
N PHE A 104 14.00 0.86 10.83
CA PHE A 104 14.17 2.31 10.62
C PHE A 104 13.22 3.14 11.49
N PHE A 105 12.14 2.53 11.99
CA PHE A 105 11.19 3.10 12.96
C PHE A 105 11.36 2.56 14.37
#